data_AF-A0A961CFF4-F1
#
_entry.id   AF-A0A961CFF4-F1
#
_cell.length_a   1.000
_cell.length_b   1.000
_cell.length_c   1.000
_cell.angle_alpha   90.00
_cell.angle_beta   90.00
_cell.angle_gamma   90.00
#
_symmetry.space_group_name_H-M   'P 1'
#
loop_
_entity.id
_entity.type
_entity.pdbx_description
1 polymer ?
#
loop_
_entity_poly.entity_id
_entity_poly.type
_entity_poly.pdbx_seq_one_letter_code
_entity_poly.pdbx_strand_id
1 'polypeptide(L)'
;MHILQDRLGLLLRGEIIWRKAEGSSGSCAWGSFQSASNPVLRDLTERVIVASKGRFDRALPKAVRATRGLPHVDTVPKDAFMSWTTDVWDMPTESATRVGHPAPYPVELPQRLIELYTYAGDVVLDPFMGSGTTAVAAVTTGRHFIGFDTDEAYLDVARERVDAARAALADADGALPVELRSAVQDGRMAKEVAELALTEAGFVDVTPLKRPVAGVDLAYTARD
;
A
#
# COMPACT_ATOMS: atom_id res chain seq x y z
N MET A 1 -3.82 3.92 -26.91
CA MET A 1 -3.74 5.27 -26.31
C MET A 1 -4.95 6.17 -26.62
N HIS A 2 -5.58 6.05 -27.81
CA HIS A 2 -6.77 6.84 -28.22
C HIS A 2 -7.96 6.85 -27.24
N ILE A 3 -8.27 5.74 -26.57
CA ILE A 3 -9.46 5.68 -25.70
C ILE A 3 -9.24 6.48 -24.40
N LEU A 4 -8.12 6.27 -23.71
CA LEU A 4 -7.88 6.91 -22.41
C LEU A 4 -7.65 8.42 -22.56
N GLN A 5 -6.76 8.82 -23.47
CA GLN A 5 -6.40 10.24 -23.64
C GLN A 5 -7.46 10.99 -24.43
N ASP A 6 -7.77 10.56 -25.65
CA ASP A 6 -8.56 11.38 -26.56
C ASP A 6 -10.06 11.29 -26.31
N ARG A 7 -10.56 10.11 -25.92
CA ARG A 7 -12.00 9.91 -25.68
C ARG A 7 -12.42 10.18 -24.25
N LEU A 8 -11.59 9.81 -23.27
CA LEU A 8 -11.92 9.91 -21.84
C LEU A 8 -11.25 11.09 -21.14
N GLY A 9 -10.32 11.80 -21.80
CA GLY A 9 -9.64 12.97 -21.21
C GLY A 9 -8.73 12.62 -20.03
N LEU A 10 -8.22 11.38 -19.98
CA LEU A 10 -7.28 10.93 -18.96
C LEU A 10 -5.84 11.21 -19.42
N LEU A 11 -5.10 11.97 -18.62
CA LEU A 11 -3.68 12.21 -18.80
C LEU A 11 -2.91 11.00 -18.24
N LEU A 12 -2.12 10.33 -19.08
CA LEU A 12 -1.27 9.23 -18.63
C LEU A 12 -0.10 9.80 -17.82
N ARG A 13 0.13 9.24 -16.62
CA ARG A 13 1.32 9.51 -15.83
C ARG A 13 2.46 8.58 -16.19
N GLY A 14 2.13 7.31 -16.46
CA GLY A 14 3.10 6.27 -16.75
C GLY A 14 2.51 4.88 -16.54
N GLU A 15 3.38 3.89 -16.65
CA GLU A 15 3.07 2.49 -16.38
C GLU A 15 4.03 1.97 -15.31
N ILE A 16 3.53 1.13 -14.43
CA ILE A 16 4.33 0.37 -13.47
C ILE A 16 4.40 -1.07 -13.98
N ILE A 17 5.60 -1.61 -14.05
CA ILE A 17 5.90 -3.00 -14.36
C ILE A 17 5.96 -3.77 -13.05
N TRP A 18 4.88 -4.49 -12.74
CA TRP A 18 4.87 -5.41 -11.61
C TRP A 18 5.55 -6.71 -12.01
N ARG A 19 6.70 -7.01 -11.41
CA ARG A 19 7.43 -8.26 -11.60
C ARG A 19 7.03 -9.27 -10.54
N LYS A 20 6.38 -10.34 -10.97
CA LYS A 20 5.81 -11.41 -10.12
C LYS A 20 6.86 -12.44 -9.69
N ALA A 21 7.91 -12.60 -10.49
CA ALA A 21 9.02 -13.50 -10.21
C ALA A 21 10.27 -13.11 -11.01
N GLU A 22 11.44 -13.51 -10.52
CA GLU A 22 12.73 -13.40 -11.23
C GLU A 22 13.26 -14.79 -11.62
N GLY A 23 13.87 -14.90 -12.81
CA GLY A 23 14.53 -16.12 -13.27
C GLY A 23 13.60 -17.27 -13.69
N SER A 24 14.03 -18.52 -13.49
CA SER A 24 13.25 -19.72 -13.81
C SER A 24 12.20 -20.02 -12.73
N SER A 25 11.26 -19.11 -12.52
CA SER A 25 10.06 -19.46 -11.74
C SER A 25 9.36 -20.65 -12.41
N GLY A 26 8.73 -21.52 -11.62
CA GLY A 26 8.25 -22.87 -12.00
C GLY A 26 7.21 -22.98 -13.12
N SER A 27 6.98 -21.90 -13.88
CA SER A 27 6.24 -21.94 -15.14
C SER A 27 7.13 -22.50 -16.26
N CYS A 28 6.80 -23.72 -16.70
CA CYS A 28 7.44 -24.40 -17.83
C CYS A 28 6.80 -24.08 -19.19
N ALA A 29 6.26 -22.87 -19.36
CA ALA A 29 5.65 -22.41 -20.61
C ALA A 29 6.71 -21.95 -21.63
N TRP A 30 7.66 -22.82 -21.98
CA TRP A 30 8.78 -22.52 -22.89
C TRP A 30 8.42 -22.57 -24.38
N GLY A 31 7.23 -23.09 -24.71
CA GLY A 31 6.93 -23.57 -26.06
C GLY A 31 7.76 -24.82 -26.35
N SER A 32 8.47 -24.83 -27.49
CA SER A 32 9.41 -25.91 -27.81
C SER A 32 10.68 -25.79 -26.97
N PHE A 33 10.80 -26.61 -25.94
CA PHE A 33 11.93 -26.59 -25.00
C PHE A 33 13.28 -26.76 -25.73
N GLN A 34 14.21 -25.83 -25.48
CA GLN A 34 15.55 -25.80 -26.08
C GLN A 34 15.54 -25.92 -27.62
N SER A 35 14.49 -25.40 -28.27
CA SER A 35 14.34 -25.46 -29.71
C SER A 35 13.91 -24.11 -30.27
N ALA A 36 14.58 -23.69 -31.34
CA ALA A 36 14.20 -22.49 -32.09
C ALA A 36 12.90 -22.65 -32.89
N SER A 37 12.29 -23.83 -32.88
CA SER A 37 11.05 -24.10 -33.64
C SER A 37 9.86 -23.24 -33.17
N ASN A 38 9.73 -23.02 -31.86
CA ASN A 38 8.70 -22.15 -31.29
C ASN A 38 8.99 -21.79 -29.82
N PRO A 39 10.00 -20.96 -29.52
CA PRO A 39 10.22 -20.47 -28.17
C PRO A 39 9.13 -19.46 -27.77
N VAL A 40 8.63 -19.55 -26.55
CA VAL A 40 7.61 -18.64 -26.00
C VAL A 40 8.20 -17.78 -24.88
N LEU A 41 7.86 -16.49 -24.88
CA LEU A 41 8.21 -15.58 -23.78
C LEU A 41 7.36 -15.90 -22.55
N ARG A 42 7.99 -15.95 -21.38
CA ARG A 42 7.30 -16.23 -20.13
C ARG A 42 6.75 -14.94 -19.53
N ASP A 43 5.47 -14.96 -19.17
CA ASP A 43 4.76 -13.80 -18.59
C ASP A 43 5.10 -13.65 -17.11
N LEU A 44 6.26 -13.05 -16.85
CA LEU A 44 6.75 -12.78 -15.49
C LEU A 44 6.29 -11.43 -14.94
N THR A 45 5.67 -10.59 -15.77
CA THR A 45 5.28 -9.24 -15.41
C THR A 45 3.82 -8.95 -15.74
N GLU A 46 3.25 -8.01 -15.00
CA GLU A 46 1.98 -7.36 -15.29
C GLU A 46 2.18 -5.84 -15.32
N ARG A 47 1.22 -5.12 -15.90
CA ARG A 47 1.32 -3.66 -16.09
C ARG A 47 0.18 -2.97 -15.35
N VAL A 48 0.52 -1.98 -14.54
CA VAL A 48 -0.44 -1.05 -13.95
C VAL A 48 -0.34 0.28 -14.66
N ILE A 49 -1.43 0.72 -15.31
CA ILE A 49 -1.48 2.02 -15.98
C ILE A 49 -1.94 3.07 -14.97
N VAL A 50 -1.15 4.12 -14.79
CA VAL A 50 -1.50 5.25 -13.92
C VAL A 50 -1.92 6.43 -14.78
N ALA A 51 -3.12 6.94 -14.54
CA ALA A 51 -3.67 8.07 -15.26
C ALA A 51 -4.35 9.08 -14.32
N SER A 52 -4.59 10.30 -14.79
CA SER A 52 -5.28 11.34 -14.02
C SER A 52 -6.24 12.14 -14.87
N LYS A 53 -7.36 12.51 -14.28
CA LYS A 53 -8.45 13.18 -14.99
C LYS A 53 -8.13 14.66 -15.17
N GLY A 54 -7.84 15.08 -16.39
CA GLY A 54 -7.66 16.48 -16.80
C GLY A 54 -6.41 17.21 -16.25
N ARG A 55 -5.85 16.82 -15.10
CA ARG A 55 -4.66 17.43 -14.49
C ARG A 55 -3.86 16.42 -13.65
N PHE A 56 -2.57 16.66 -13.48
CA PHE A 56 -1.66 15.80 -12.70
C PHE A 56 -1.58 16.18 -11.21
N ASP A 57 -2.03 17.34 -10.83
CA ASP A 57 -2.09 17.77 -9.43
C ASP A 57 -3.52 17.64 -8.89
N ARG A 58 -3.70 17.86 -7.59
CA ARG A 58 -5.03 17.84 -6.99
C ARG A 58 -5.85 19.04 -7.45
N ALA A 59 -7.14 18.82 -7.65
CA ALA A 59 -8.07 19.89 -8.02
C ALA A 59 -8.07 21.05 -7.02
N LEU A 60 -7.93 20.74 -5.72
CA LEU A 60 -7.87 21.70 -4.63
C LEU A 60 -6.51 21.59 -3.91
N PRO A 61 -5.80 22.71 -3.69
CA PRO A 61 -4.59 22.74 -2.87
C PRO A 61 -4.85 22.31 -1.42
N LYS A 62 -3.82 21.79 -0.74
CA LYS A 62 -3.93 21.31 0.66
C LYS A 62 -4.50 22.35 1.61
N ALA A 63 -4.08 23.62 1.51
CA ALA A 63 -4.62 24.70 2.35
C ALA A 63 -6.13 24.89 2.17
N VAL A 64 -6.63 24.78 0.94
CA VAL A 64 -8.06 24.87 0.65
C VAL A 64 -8.81 23.62 1.14
N ARG A 65 -8.19 22.45 1.05
CA ARG A 65 -8.77 21.21 1.59
C ARG A 65 -8.89 21.27 3.12
N ALA A 66 -7.85 21.75 3.80
CA ALA A 66 -7.85 21.94 5.26
C ALA A 66 -8.96 22.88 5.72
N THR A 67 -9.12 24.04 5.08
CA THR A 67 -10.21 25.00 5.42
C THR A 67 -11.61 24.44 5.19
N ARG A 68 -11.75 23.42 4.34
CA ARG A 68 -13.03 22.74 4.04
C ARG A 68 -13.22 21.43 4.80
N GLY A 69 -12.29 21.07 5.70
CA GLY A 69 -12.34 19.79 6.41
C GLY A 69 -12.18 18.56 5.51
N LEU A 70 -11.54 18.71 4.34
CA LEU A 70 -11.30 17.62 3.40
C LEU A 70 -9.96 16.91 3.69
N PRO A 71 -9.83 15.61 3.36
CA PRO A 71 -8.58 14.84 3.52
C PRO A 71 -7.36 15.56 2.94
N HIS A 72 -6.25 15.72 3.66
CA HIS A 72 -5.09 16.49 3.14
C HIS A 72 -3.74 16.04 3.70
N VAL A 73 -3.73 14.96 4.46
CA VAL A 73 -2.56 14.41 5.14
C VAL A 73 -1.90 13.36 4.25
N ASP A 74 -0.60 13.52 3.99
CA ASP A 74 0.21 12.46 3.38
C ASP A 74 0.64 11.48 4.47
N THR A 75 0.65 10.20 4.14
CA THR A 75 1.07 9.13 5.07
C THR A 75 2.23 8.30 4.53
N VAL A 76 2.61 8.48 3.26
CA VAL A 76 3.69 7.74 2.62
C VAL A 76 5.05 8.09 3.28
N PRO A 77 5.79 7.10 3.82
CA PRO A 77 7.13 7.34 4.34
C PRO A 77 8.11 7.75 3.23
N LYS A 78 9.16 8.50 3.58
CA LYS A 78 10.14 9.00 2.60
C LYS A 78 10.80 7.89 1.78
N ASP A 79 11.28 6.83 2.42
CA ASP A 79 12.00 5.76 1.72
C ASP A 79 11.06 4.93 0.85
N ALA A 80 9.85 4.70 1.34
CA ALA A 80 8.76 4.12 0.56
C ALA A 80 8.43 4.98 -0.67
N PHE A 81 8.31 6.30 -0.52
CA PHE A 81 8.06 7.22 -1.64
C PHE A 81 9.18 7.12 -2.70
N MET A 82 10.45 7.15 -2.28
CA MET A 82 11.59 7.02 -3.20
C MET A 82 11.58 5.67 -3.92
N SER A 83 11.27 4.58 -3.21
CA SER A 83 11.20 3.24 -3.78
C SER A 83 10.01 3.05 -4.73
N TRP A 84 8.83 3.53 -4.34
CA TRP A 84 7.59 3.27 -5.07
C TRP A 84 7.38 4.23 -6.24
N THR A 85 8.15 5.31 -6.34
CA THR A 85 8.10 6.20 -7.52
C THR A 85 8.95 5.71 -8.69
N THR A 86 9.57 4.53 -8.59
CA THR A 86 10.16 3.82 -9.72
C THR A 86 9.08 3.09 -10.54
N ASP A 87 9.40 2.77 -11.79
CA ASP A 87 8.51 2.12 -12.75
C ASP A 87 8.56 0.59 -12.71
N VAL A 88 9.45 -0.01 -11.91
CA VAL A 88 9.58 -1.47 -11.76
C VAL A 88 9.41 -1.86 -10.31
N TRP A 89 8.39 -2.67 -10.01
CA TRP A 89 8.13 -3.16 -8.67
C TRP A 89 8.22 -4.67 -8.59
N ASP A 90 9.13 -5.17 -7.77
CA ASP A 90 9.27 -6.59 -7.47
C ASP A 90 8.38 -6.96 -6.29
N MET A 91 7.35 -7.76 -6.55
CA MET A 91 6.43 -8.26 -5.52
C MET A 91 5.94 -9.66 -5.89
N PRO A 92 6.07 -10.67 -5.02
CA PRO A 92 5.54 -11.99 -5.29
C PRO A 92 4.00 -11.97 -5.36
N THR A 93 3.42 -12.95 -6.04
CA THR A 93 1.97 -13.13 -6.09
C THR A 93 1.43 -13.72 -4.80
N GLU A 94 0.15 -13.47 -4.52
CA GLU A 94 -0.55 -14.11 -3.42
C GLU A 94 -0.94 -15.55 -3.79
N SER A 95 -0.98 -16.42 -2.80
CA SER A 95 -1.41 -17.80 -3.01
C SER A 95 -2.93 -17.85 -3.25
N ALA A 96 -3.34 -18.28 -4.45
CA ALA A 96 -4.74 -18.46 -4.83
C ALA A 96 -5.51 -19.40 -3.89
N THR A 97 -4.85 -20.44 -3.37
CA THR A 97 -5.44 -21.39 -2.41
C THR A 97 -5.62 -20.79 -1.02
N ARG A 98 -4.72 -19.90 -0.58
CA ARG A 98 -4.83 -19.20 0.70
C ARG A 98 -5.91 -18.11 0.66
N VAL A 99 -6.08 -17.45 -0.49
CA VAL A 99 -7.01 -16.34 -0.66
C VAL A 99 -8.41 -16.80 -1.10
N GLY A 100 -8.55 -18.03 -1.61
CA GLY A 100 -9.82 -18.54 -2.14
C GLY A 100 -10.26 -17.85 -3.44
N HIS A 101 -9.33 -17.18 -4.14
CA HIS A 101 -9.57 -16.46 -5.38
C HIS A 101 -8.56 -16.91 -6.44
N PRO A 102 -8.97 -17.19 -7.69
CA PRO A 102 -8.09 -17.77 -8.71
C PRO A 102 -6.98 -16.83 -9.19
N ALA A 103 -7.13 -15.51 -9.01
CA ALA A 103 -6.16 -14.51 -9.46
C ALA A 103 -5.97 -13.35 -8.46
N PRO A 104 -5.39 -13.57 -7.27
CA PRO A 104 -5.20 -12.51 -6.30
C PRO A 104 -3.86 -11.78 -6.53
N TYR A 105 -3.93 -10.45 -6.65
CA TYR A 105 -2.74 -9.61 -6.48
C TYR A 105 -2.45 -9.40 -4.97
N PRO A 106 -1.19 -9.12 -4.59
CA PRO A 106 -0.82 -8.83 -3.21
C PRO A 106 -1.45 -7.54 -2.70
N VAL A 107 -1.79 -7.51 -1.41
CA VAL A 107 -2.32 -6.31 -0.70
C VAL A 107 -1.35 -5.14 -0.83
N GLU A 108 -0.05 -5.44 -0.89
CA GLU A 108 1.00 -4.43 -1.07
C GLU A 108 0.82 -3.61 -2.36
N LEU A 109 0.37 -4.23 -3.46
CA LEU A 109 0.21 -3.54 -4.74
C LEU A 109 -0.77 -2.35 -4.67
N PRO A 110 -2.06 -2.51 -4.26
CA PRO A 110 -2.95 -1.39 -4.07
C PRO A 110 -2.52 -0.51 -2.90
N GLN A 111 -1.88 -1.04 -1.84
CA GLN A 111 -1.40 -0.23 -0.73
C GLN A 111 -0.40 0.84 -1.21
N ARG A 112 0.61 0.46 -2.01
CA ARG A 112 1.58 1.41 -2.58
C ARG A 112 0.88 2.49 -3.41
N LEU A 113 -0.08 2.10 -4.24
CA LEU A 113 -0.83 3.03 -5.10
C LEU A 113 -1.71 3.99 -4.27
N ILE A 114 -2.38 3.47 -3.25
CA ILE A 114 -3.22 4.27 -2.34
C ILE A 114 -2.36 5.30 -1.62
N GLU A 115 -1.22 4.90 -1.06
CA GLU A 115 -0.29 5.80 -0.37
C GLU A 115 0.26 6.90 -1.31
N LEU A 116 0.63 6.56 -2.54
CA LEU A 116 1.16 7.53 -3.51
C LEU A 116 0.10 8.51 -4.03
N TYR A 117 -1.15 8.07 -4.18
CA TYR A 117 -2.17 8.81 -4.96
C TYR A 117 -3.43 9.18 -4.17
N THR A 118 -3.44 9.05 -2.83
CA THR A 118 -4.56 9.44 -1.96
C THR A 118 -4.05 10.09 -0.68
N TYR A 119 -4.84 10.98 -0.09
CA TYR A 119 -4.63 11.44 1.29
C TYR A 119 -5.32 10.50 2.28
N ALA A 120 -4.86 10.44 3.53
CA ALA A 120 -5.57 9.72 4.58
C ALA A 120 -7.00 10.25 4.70
N GLY A 121 -7.99 9.35 4.71
CA GLY A 121 -9.42 9.67 4.67
C GLY A 121 -10.02 9.92 3.28
N ASP A 122 -9.24 9.88 2.19
CA ASP A 122 -9.83 9.86 0.84
C ASP A 122 -10.58 8.54 0.59
N VAL A 123 -11.42 8.52 -0.45
CA VAL A 123 -12.18 7.33 -0.88
C VAL A 123 -11.49 6.66 -2.06
N VAL A 124 -11.28 5.34 -1.96
CA VAL A 124 -10.78 4.47 -3.03
C VAL A 124 -11.95 3.71 -3.65
N LEU A 125 -12.08 3.74 -4.98
CA LEU A 125 -13.10 3.00 -5.71
C LEU A 125 -12.46 1.79 -6.41
N ASP A 126 -12.99 0.60 -6.15
CA ASP A 126 -12.66 -0.61 -6.90
C ASP A 126 -13.94 -1.22 -7.51
N PRO A 127 -14.15 -1.09 -8.83
CA PRO A 127 -15.34 -1.64 -9.50
C PRO A 127 -15.28 -3.16 -9.74
N PHE A 128 -14.16 -3.82 -9.41
CA PHE A 128 -13.94 -5.26 -9.56
C PHE A 128 -13.31 -5.82 -8.27
N MET A 129 -14.04 -5.67 -7.17
CA MET A 129 -13.56 -5.88 -5.80
C MET A 129 -12.97 -7.27 -5.56
N GLY A 130 -13.51 -8.30 -6.24
CA GLY A 130 -13.15 -9.69 -6.00
C GLY A 130 -13.17 -10.02 -4.51
N SER A 131 -12.13 -10.69 -4.03
CA SER A 131 -11.98 -11.05 -2.61
C SER A 131 -11.56 -9.91 -1.68
N GLY A 132 -11.62 -8.64 -2.11
CA GLY A 132 -11.47 -7.50 -1.22
C GLY A 132 -10.06 -6.97 -0.99
N THR A 133 -9.07 -7.32 -1.82
CA THR A 133 -7.66 -6.93 -1.61
C THR A 133 -7.49 -5.40 -1.58
N THR A 134 -8.11 -4.64 -2.49
CA THR A 134 -8.08 -3.17 -2.46
C THR A 134 -8.74 -2.58 -1.21
N ALA A 135 -9.87 -3.17 -0.78
CA ALA A 135 -10.58 -2.72 0.43
C ALA A 135 -9.75 -2.91 1.70
N VAL A 136 -9.07 -4.06 1.82
CA VAL A 136 -8.12 -4.32 2.92
C VAL A 136 -7.01 -3.27 2.92
N ALA A 137 -6.38 -3.03 1.77
CA ALA A 137 -5.32 -2.03 1.66
C ALA A 137 -5.81 -0.61 2.02
N ALA A 138 -7.01 -0.23 1.59
CA ALA A 138 -7.61 1.06 1.91
C ALA A 138 -7.84 1.20 3.44
N VAL A 139 -8.42 0.18 4.09
CA VAL A 139 -8.64 0.20 5.54
C VAL A 139 -7.32 0.29 6.31
N THR A 140 -6.34 -0.55 5.98
CA THR A 140 -5.02 -0.57 6.64
C THR A 140 -4.26 0.75 6.50
N THR A 141 -4.50 1.50 5.43
CA THR A 141 -3.91 2.82 5.21
C THR A 141 -4.81 3.97 5.69
N GLY A 142 -5.92 3.71 6.38
CA GLY A 142 -6.80 4.77 6.88
C GLY A 142 -7.55 5.53 5.77
N ARG A 143 -7.85 4.86 4.65
CA ARG A 143 -8.73 5.36 3.58
C ARG A 143 -10.10 4.69 3.67
N HIS A 144 -11.09 5.38 3.14
CA HIS A 144 -12.39 4.79 2.87
C HIS A 144 -12.35 4.04 1.54
N PHE A 145 -13.25 3.09 1.35
CA PHE A 145 -13.41 2.42 0.07
C PHE A 145 -14.87 2.26 -0.31
N ILE A 146 -15.10 2.15 -1.61
CA ILE A 146 -16.35 1.70 -2.21
C ILE A 146 -15.95 0.64 -3.23
N GLY A 147 -16.68 -0.46 -3.30
CA GLY A 147 -16.51 -1.31 -4.46
C GLY A 147 -17.62 -2.28 -4.73
N PHE A 148 -17.48 -2.88 -5.90
CA PHE A 148 -18.52 -3.66 -6.56
C PHE A 148 -17.90 -4.95 -7.07
N ASP A 149 -18.67 -6.02 -6.97
CA ASP A 149 -18.42 -7.26 -7.68
C ASP A 149 -19.77 -7.88 -8.04
N THR A 150 -19.80 -8.70 -9.08
CA THR A 150 -21.02 -9.41 -9.49
C THR A 150 -21.18 -10.74 -8.77
N ASP A 151 -20.11 -11.27 -8.17
CA ASP A 151 -20.14 -12.52 -7.42
C ASP A 151 -20.35 -12.24 -5.92
N GLU A 152 -21.52 -12.66 -5.40
CA GLU A 152 -21.86 -12.49 -3.98
C GLU A 152 -20.90 -13.23 -3.04
N ALA A 153 -20.38 -14.40 -3.44
CA ALA A 153 -19.46 -15.16 -2.62
C ALA A 153 -18.12 -14.44 -2.44
N TYR A 154 -17.64 -13.74 -3.47
CA TYR A 154 -16.47 -12.88 -3.35
C TYR A 154 -16.71 -11.68 -2.43
N LEU A 155 -17.91 -11.09 -2.47
CA LEU A 155 -18.27 -10.01 -1.56
C LEU A 155 -18.32 -10.46 -0.11
N ASP A 156 -18.76 -11.69 0.17
CA ASP A 156 -18.73 -12.26 1.52
C ASP A 156 -17.30 -12.43 2.03
N VAL A 157 -16.41 -13.01 1.22
CA VAL A 157 -14.97 -13.12 1.55
C VAL A 157 -14.35 -11.72 1.75
N ALA A 158 -14.70 -10.75 0.91
CA ALA A 158 -14.21 -9.39 1.03
C ALA A 158 -14.63 -8.73 2.35
N ARG A 159 -15.88 -8.92 2.77
CA ARG A 159 -16.39 -8.41 4.06
C ARG A 159 -15.64 -9.01 5.24
N GLU A 160 -15.48 -10.33 5.26
CA GLU A 160 -14.74 -11.03 6.32
C GLU A 160 -13.29 -10.52 6.43
N ARG A 161 -12.59 -10.37 5.30
CA ARG A 161 -11.21 -9.87 5.28
C ARG A 161 -11.12 -8.42 5.74
N VAL A 162 -12.09 -7.58 5.36
CA VAL A 162 -12.15 -6.18 5.80
C VAL A 162 -12.41 -6.08 7.30
N ASP A 163 -13.34 -6.88 7.83
CA ASP A 163 -13.66 -6.88 9.25
C ASP A 163 -12.47 -7.39 10.08
N ALA A 164 -11.77 -8.42 9.61
CA ALA A 164 -10.53 -8.89 10.21
C ALA A 164 -9.43 -7.79 10.20
N ALA A 165 -9.27 -7.06 9.08
CA ALA A 165 -8.32 -5.95 9.01
C ALA A 165 -8.67 -4.81 9.98
N ARG A 166 -9.96 -4.48 10.12
CA ARG A 166 -10.43 -3.48 11.09
C ARG A 166 -10.20 -3.92 12.54
N ALA A 167 -10.50 -5.17 12.84
CA ALA A 167 -10.26 -5.73 14.17
C ALA A 167 -8.77 -5.69 14.52
N ALA A 168 -7.90 -6.12 13.61
CA ALA A 168 -6.45 -6.05 13.81
C ALA A 168 -5.94 -4.63 14.07
N LEU A 169 -6.49 -3.61 13.39
CA LEU A 169 -6.16 -2.21 13.66
C LEU A 169 -6.67 -1.75 15.02
N ALA A 170 -7.90 -2.12 15.39
CA ALA A 170 -8.47 -1.78 16.70
C ALA A 170 -7.70 -2.43 17.85
N ASP A 171 -7.21 -3.66 17.66
CA ASP A 171 -6.36 -4.37 18.61
C ASP A 171 -4.97 -3.75 18.66
N ALA A 172 -4.38 -3.35 17.53
CA ALA A 172 -3.08 -2.68 17.49
C ALA A 172 -3.13 -1.31 18.19
N ASP A 173 -4.18 -0.52 17.90
CA ASP A 173 -4.47 0.69 18.65
C ASP A 173 -4.66 0.33 20.11
N GLY A 174 -5.52 -0.64 20.42
CA GLY A 174 -5.82 -1.22 21.74
C GLY A 174 -4.64 -1.75 22.55
N ALA A 175 -3.56 -2.17 21.89
CA ALA A 175 -2.34 -2.71 22.49
C ALA A 175 -1.30 -1.62 22.79
N LEU A 176 -1.35 -0.46 22.13
CA LEU A 176 -0.48 0.64 22.48
C LEU A 176 -0.84 1.15 23.88
N PRO A 177 0.13 1.32 24.79
CA PRO A 177 -0.11 1.98 26.08
C PRO A 177 -0.79 3.34 25.87
N VAL A 178 -1.72 3.70 26.77
CA VAL A 178 -2.51 4.93 26.66
C VAL A 178 -1.61 6.17 26.50
N GLU A 179 -0.48 6.17 27.19
CA GLU A 179 0.50 7.25 27.14
C GLU A 179 1.19 7.36 25.78
N LEU A 180 1.49 6.23 25.13
CA LEU A 180 2.00 6.20 23.76
C LEU A 180 0.96 6.71 22.76
N ARG A 181 -0.30 6.32 22.91
CA ARG A 181 -1.38 6.81 22.05
C ARG A 181 -1.55 8.32 22.18
N SER A 182 -1.59 8.84 23.41
CA SER A 182 -1.66 10.29 23.66
C SER A 182 -0.45 10.98 23.04
N ALA A 183 0.76 10.45 23.26
CA ALA A 183 1.98 11.05 22.71
C ALA A 183 1.96 11.17 21.18
N VAL A 184 1.45 10.17 20.48
CA VAL A 184 1.29 10.19 19.01
C VAL A 184 0.21 11.18 18.59
N GLN A 185 -0.94 11.19 19.28
CA GLN A 185 -2.08 12.08 18.98
C GLN A 185 -1.77 13.56 19.27
N ASP A 186 -0.97 13.83 20.29
CA ASP A 186 -0.51 15.16 20.68
C ASP A 186 0.62 15.68 19.77
N GLY A 187 1.08 14.87 18.82
CA GLY A 187 2.13 15.26 17.87
C GLY A 187 3.50 15.44 18.51
N ARG A 188 3.81 14.66 19.57
CA ARG A 188 5.13 14.70 20.20
C ARG A 188 6.22 14.28 19.22
N MET A 189 7.44 14.73 19.47
CA MET A 189 8.57 14.41 18.57
C MET A 189 8.81 12.90 18.52
N ALA A 190 9.16 12.38 17.34
CA ALA A 190 9.39 10.95 17.12
C ALA A 190 10.38 10.33 18.13
N LYS A 191 11.41 11.10 18.56
CA LYS A 191 12.36 10.66 19.59
C LYS A 191 11.71 10.40 20.95
N GLU A 192 10.72 11.21 21.31
CA GLU A 192 10.02 11.12 22.59
C GLU A 192 9.02 9.97 22.56
N VAL A 193 8.35 9.78 21.43
CA VAL A 193 7.47 8.63 21.21
C VAL A 193 8.27 7.33 21.23
N ALA A 194 9.46 7.29 20.60
CA ALA A 194 10.32 6.12 20.59
C ALA A 194 10.94 5.80 21.96
N GLU A 195 11.38 6.81 22.72
CA GLU A 195 11.83 6.61 24.11
C GLU A 195 10.71 6.04 24.98
N LEU A 196 9.51 6.63 24.88
CA LEU A 196 8.33 6.14 25.59
C LEU A 196 7.97 4.70 25.19
N ALA A 197 8.02 4.38 23.88
CA ALA A 197 7.78 3.02 23.37
C ALA A 197 8.72 2.00 24.02
N LEU A 198 10.01 2.33 24.09
CA LEU A 198 11.03 1.45 24.64
C LEU A 198 10.84 1.28 26.15
N THR A 199 10.58 2.36 26.89
CA THR A 199 10.33 2.29 28.32
C THR A 199 9.07 1.47 28.65
N GLU A 200 7.98 1.68 27.93
CA GLU A 200 6.74 0.92 28.11
C GLU A 200 6.87 -0.56 27.74
N ALA A 201 7.74 -0.88 26.78
CA ALA A 201 8.11 -2.25 26.46
C ALA A 201 9.02 -2.91 27.53
N GLY A 202 9.33 -2.21 28.63
CA GLY A 202 10.10 -2.71 29.76
C GLY A 202 11.60 -2.47 29.67
N PHE A 203 12.07 -1.80 28.61
CA PHE A 203 13.49 -1.52 28.47
C PHE A 203 13.95 -0.39 29.40
N VAL A 204 15.12 -0.57 30.01
CA VAL A 204 15.76 0.42 30.89
C VAL A 204 17.02 1.00 30.25
N ASP A 205 17.54 2.10 30.82
CA ASP A 205 18.74 2.81 30.33
C ASP A 205 18.66 3.25 28.85
N VAL A 206 17.46 3.59 28.38
CA VAL A 206 17.19 4.04 27.00
C VAL A 206 17.97 5.31 26.70
N THR A 207 19.00 5.19 25.87
CA THR A 207 19.88 6.31 25.51
C THR A 207 19.93 6.47 23.99
N PRO A 208 19.63 7.67 23.45
CA PRO A 208 19.72 7.90 22.02
C PRO A 208 21.18 7.92 21.54
N LEU A 209 21.45 7.22 20.43
CA LEU A 209 22.75 7.23 19.77
C LEU A 209 22.93 8.52 18.96
N LYS A 210 24.10 9.18 19.12
CA LYS A 210 24.39 10.52 18.57
C LYS A 210 24.49 10.61 17.04
N ARG A 211 24.43 9.51 16.30
CA ARG A 211 24.55 9.51 14.84
C ARG A 211 23.25 9.00 14.20
N PRO A 212 22.35 9.90 13.77
CA PRO A 212 21.31 9.52 12.84
C PRO A 212 21.99 9.10 11.52
N VAL A 213 21.73 7.87 11.09
CA VAL A 213 21.98 7.48 9.70
C VAL A 213 20.80 8.08 8.92
N ALA A 214 21.09 8.93 7.93
CA ALA A 214 20.14 9.80 7.22
C ALA A 214 18.66 9.35 7.19
N GLY A 215 17.74 10.12 7.79
CA GLY A 215 16.29 9.83 7.74
C GLY A 215 15.59 9.96 9.09
N VAL A 216 14.45 9.26 9.24
CA VAL A 216 13.63 9.11 10.47
C VAL A 216 14.23 8.05 11.42
N ASP A 217 15.42 7.54 11.11
CA ASP A 217 16.08 6.50 11.90
C ASP A 217 16.52 7.05 13.26
N LEU A 218 15.83 6.58 14.30
CA LEU A 218 16.16 6.81 15.69
C LEU A 218 16.83 5.56 16.25
N ALA A 219 18.11 5.67 16.57
CA ALA A 219 18.88 4.57 17.11
C ALA A 219 19.02 4.73 18.63
N TYR A 220 18.71 3.68 19.38
CA TYR A 220 18.78 3.65 20.84
C TYR A 220 19.64 2.50 21.32
N THR A 221 20.31 2.69 22.44
CA THR A 221 20.78 1.60 23.29
C THR A 221 19.86 1.47 24.48
N ALA A 222 19.44 0.25 24.77
CA ALA A 222 18.49 -0.10 25.82
C ALA A 222 18.90 -1.45 26.43
N ARG A 223 18.55 -1.70 27.69
CA ARG A 223 18.77 -2.98 28.39
C ARG A 223 17.44 -3.66 28.67
N ASP A 224 17.41 -4.97 28.55
CA ASP A 224 16.28 -5.86 28.88
C ASP A 224 16.21 -6.22 30.37
#